data_AF-A0A4P6YU29-F1
#
_entry.id   AF-A0A4P6YU29-F1
#
_cell.length_a   1.000
_cell.length_b   1.000
_cell.length_c   1.000
_cell.angle_alpha   90.00
_cell.angle_beta   90.00
_cell.angle_gamma   90.00
#
_symmetry.space_group_name_H-M   'P 1'
#
loop_
_entity.id
_entity.type
_entity.pdbx_description
1 polymer ?
#
loop_
_entity_poly.entity_id
_entity_poly.type
_entity_poly.pdbx_seq_one_letter_code
_entity_poly.pdbx_strand_id
1 'polypeptide(L)'
;MPTNNSILRATGLTDPNFNFHITDDGEFNYLTQNDKHDYATLNYAATLDVMPECCPYCAHSSLYRHSTEYSVHVLPSTNGYHQVLHLDKKRYKCNGLRRTVVAHPMIYGTILKLHALYCFKYSTSHDLISQPS
;
A
#
# COMPACT_ATOMS: atom_id res chain seq x y z
N MET A 1 5.43 16.38 -2.24
CA MET A 1 5.87 16.06 -3.61
C MET A 1 4.67 16.04 -4.55
N PRO A 2 4.57 16.97 -5.50
CA PRO A 2 3.41 17.08 -6.40
C PRO A 2 3.17 15.83 -7.26
N THR A 3 4.24 15.15 -7.65
CA THR A 3 4.24 14.00 -8.56
C THR A 3 3.49 12.79 -8.00
N ASN A 4 3.65 12.47 -6.71
CA ASN A 4 2.99 11.31 -6.10
C ASN A 4 1.46 11.42 -6.15
N ASN A 5 0.92 12.62 -5.90
CA ASN A 5 -0.52 12.88 -5.93
C ASN A 5 -1.12 12.77 -7.34
N SER A 6 -0.33 13.03 -8.38
CA SER A 6 -0.76 12.85 -9.78
C SER A 6 -0.81 11.37 -10.15
N ILE A 7 0.18 10.58 -9.71
CA ILE A 7 0.21 9.14 -10.00
C ILE A 7 -0.89 8.41 -9.23
N LEU A 8 -1.13 8.78 -7.97
CA LEU A 8 -2.25 8.26 -7.18
C LEU A 8 -3.59 8.46 -7.91
N ARG A 9 -3.82 9.66 -8.46
CA ARG A 9 -5.01 9.93 -9.28
C ARG A 9 -5.08 9.09 -10.55
N ALA A 10 -3.97 8.95 -11.29
CA ALA A 10 -3.94 8.15 -12.51
C ALA A 10 -4.22 6.66 -12.26
N THR A 11 -3.81 6.15 -11.10
CA THR A 11 -3.93 4.74 -10.71
C THR A 11 -5.21 4.42 -9.95
N GLY A 12 -6.05 5.42 -9.63
CA GLY A 12 -7.23 5.27 -8.77
C GLY A 12 -6.87 4.95 -7.31
N LEU A 13 -5.61 5.09 -6.92
CA LEU A 13 -5.14 4.93 -5.55
C LEU A 13 -5.40 6.22 -4.77
N THR A 14 -5.84 6.10 -3.53
CA THR A 14 -6.09 7.27 -2.67
C THR A 14 -5.12 7.36 -1.51
N ASP A 15 -4.27 6.36 -1.32
CA ASP A 15 -3.39 6.29 -0.16
C ASP A 15 -2.02 6.95 -0.44
N PRO A 16 -1.62 7.98 0.31
CA PRO A 16 -0.37 8.69 0.07
C PRO A 16 0.88 7.87 0.44
N ASN A 17 0.74 6.72 1.09
CA ASN A 17 1.85 5.88 1.52
C ASN A 17 2.40 4.97 0.41
N PHE A 18 1.74 4.91 -0.74
CA PHE A 18 2.38 4.32 -1.93
C PHE A 18 3.50 5.24 -2.38
N ASN A 19 4.72 4.68 -2.42
CA ASN A 19 5.88 5.35 -2.97
C ASN A 19 6.18 4.76 -4.35
N PHE A 20 5.74 5.43 -5.41
CA PHE A 20 5.97 4.98 -6.78
C PHE A 20 7.43 5.07 -7.16
N HIS A 21 7.90 4.07 -7.89
CA HIS A 21 9.24 4.08 -8.46
C HIS A 21 9.22 4.98 -9.68
N ILE A 22 10.06 6.00 -9.67
CA ILE A 22 10.23 6.94 -10.77
C ILE A 22 11.65 6.74 -11.29
N THR A 23 11.79 6.48 -12.57
CA THR A 23 13.08 6.32 -13.25
C THR A 23 13.78 7.68 -13.40
N ASP A 24 15.08 7.67 -13.72
CA ASP A 24 15.89 8.89 -13.79
C ASP A 24 15.42 9.88 -14.87
N ASP A 25 14.74 9.38 -15.90
CA ASP A 25 14.08 10.17 -16.96
C ASP A 25 12.70 10.73 -16.56
N GLY A 26 12.22 10.41 -15.35
CA GLY A 26 10.97 10.93 -14.79
C GLY A 26 9.73 10.07 -15.09
N GLU A 27 9.91 8.92 -15.75
CA GLU A 27 8.81 7.99 -16.01
C GLU A 27 8.43 7.20 -14.75
N PHE A 28 7.13 6.99 -14.54
CA PHE A 28 6.58 6.31 -13.35
C PHE A 28 5.75 5.08 -13.71
N ASN A 29 5.65 4.79 -15.01
CA ASN A 29 5.00 3.61 -15.55
C ASN A 29 5.70 3.18 -16.84
N TYR A 30 5.46 1.95 -17.28
CA TYR A 30 5.90 1.47 -18.58
C TYR A 30 4.81 0.66 -19.26
N LEU A 31 4.74 0.77 -20.59
CA LEU A 31 3.78 0.05 -21.40
C LEU A 31 4.32 -1.32 -21.78
N THR A 32 3.51 -2.36 -21.61
CA THR A 32 3.74 -3.67 -22.23
C THR A 32 2.61 -4.00 -23.19
N GLN A 33 2.98 -4.48 -24.37
CA GLN A 33 2.04 -4.99 -25.35
C GLN A 33 2.00 -6.51 -25.20
N ASN A 34 0.79 -7.08 -25.17
CA ASN A 34 0.65 -8.52 -25.06
C ASN A 34 0.38 -9.07 -26.46
N ASP A 35 1.37 -9.62 -27.15
CA ASP A 35 1.22 -10.02 -28.57
C ASP A 35 0.11 -11.07 -28.81
N LYS A 36 -0.37 -11.73 -27.75
CA LYS A 36 -1.51 -12.67 -27.78
C LYS A 36 -2.88 -12.03 -27.63
N HIS A 37 -2.96 -10.81 -27.11
CA HIS A 37 -4.22 -10.13 -26.85
C HIS A 37 -4.10 -8.66 -27.27
N ASP A 38 -5.08 -8.16 -28.01
CA ASP A 38 -5.04 -6.83 -28.66
C ASP A 38 -5.17 -5.64 -27.68
N TYR A 39 -4.63 -5.78 -26.47
CA TYR A 39 -4.62 -4.77 -25.43
C TYR A 39 -3.19 -4.47 -24.94
N ALA A 40 -2.98 -3.21 -24.60
CA ALA A 40 -1.76 -2.73 -23.97
C ALA A 40 -1.97 -2.55 -22.45
N THR A 41 -0.92 -2.81 -21.68
CA THR A 41 -0.93 -2.76 -20.21
C THR A 41 0.03 -1.68 -19.73
N LEU A 42 -0.47 -0.75 -18.91
CA LEU A 42 0.34 0.22 -18.15
C LEU A 42 0.74 -0.43 -16.83
N ASN A 43 2.05 -0.57 -16.62
CA ASN A 43 2.61 -1.18 -15.43
C ASN A 43 3.18 -0.10 -14.53
N TYR A 44 2.77 -0.11 -13.27
CA TYR A 44 3.26 0.77 -12.22
C TYR A 44 4.06 -0.05 -11.22
N ALA A 45 5.15 0.50 -10.71
CA ALA A 45 5.91 -0.10 -9.63
C ALA A 45 5.86 0.81 -8.40
N ALA A 46 5.59 0.25 -7.23
CA ALA A 46 5.58 1.01 -5.99
C ALA A 46 6.10 0.20 -4.82
N THR A 47 6.61 0.91 -3.82
CA THR A 47 6.91 0.37 -2.49
C THR A 47 5.86 0.85 -1.49
N LEU A 48 5.46 -0.06 -0.61
CA LEU A 48 4.69 0.25 0.58
C LEU A 48 5.53 -0.03 1.83
N ASP A 49 5.96 1.03 2.50
CA ASP A 49 6.85 1.00 3.67
C ASP A 49 6.22 1.79 4.82
N VAL A 50 5.06 1.32 5.27
CA VAL A 50 4.36 1.91 6.41
C VAL A 50 4.69 1.09 7.65
N MET A 51 5.68 1.56 8.41
CA MET A 51 6.00 0.96 9.69
C MET A 51 4.94 1.36 10.72
N PRO A 52 4.21 0.40 11.33
CA PRO A 52 3.31 0.71 12.42
C PRO A 52 4.10 1.28 13.61
N GLU A 53 3.54 2.26 14.31
CA GLU A 53 4.18 2.86 15.50
C GLU A 53 4.44 1.86 16.62
N CYS A 54 3.60 0.82 16.72
CA CYS A 54 3.85 -0.33 17.58
C CYS A 54 3.26 -1.62 17.01
N CYS A 55 3.60 -2.75 17.63
CA CYS A 55 3.02 -4.03 17.27
C CYS A 55 1.50 -4.04 17.51
N PRO A 56 0.65 -4.25 16.50
CA PRO A 56 -0.81 -4.24 16.66
C PRO A 56 -1.33 -5.41 17.51
N TYR A 57 -0.49 -6.42 17.78
CA TYR A 57 -0.86 -7.60 18.57
C TYR A 57 -0.54 -7.46 20.07
N CYS A 58 0.45 -6.65 20.45
CA CYS A 58 0.83 -6.50 21.85
C CYS A 58 0.95 -5.05 22.33
N ALA A 59 0.83 -4.06 21.45
CA ALA A 59 0.90 -2.61 21.69
C ALA A 59 2.19 -2.08 22.36
N HIS A 60 3.08 -2.94 22.86
CA HIS A 60 4.22 -2.54 23.70
C HIS A 60 5.59 -2.80 23.06
N SER A 61 5.68 -3.71 22.09
CA SER A 61 6.96 -4.08 21.50
C SER A 61 7.26 -3.28 20.24
N SER A 62 8.53 -2.90 20.09
CA SER A 62 9.06 -2.35 18.85
C SER A 62 8.97 -3.37 17.71
N LEU A 63 8.80 -2.81 16.51
CA LEU A 63 8.84 -3.54 15.25
C LEU A 63 10.20 -3.30 14.59
N TYR A 64 10.71 -4.32 13.90
CA TYR A 64 11.87 -4.17 13.04
C TYR A 64 11.55 -4.67 11.62
N ARG A 65 12.20 -4.08 10.63
CA ARG A 65 12.07 -4.51 9.24
C ARG A 65 12.63 -5.92 9.11
N HIS A 66 11.81 -6.85 8.63
CA HIS A 66 12.15 -8.26 8.57
C HIS A 66 12.34 -8.76 7.14
N SER A 67 11.43 -8.42 6.23
CA SER A 67 11.52 -8.86 4.83
C SER A 67 10.67 -7.96 3.93
N THR A 68 10.73 -8.21 2.62
CA THR A 68 9.83 -7.61 1.62
C THR A 68 8.96 -8.71 1.03
N GLU A 69 7.70 -8.38 0.73
CA GLU A 69 6.76 -9.23 0.02
C GLU A 69 6.35 -8.55 -1.27
N TYR A 70 6.39 -9.31 -2.36
CA TYR A 70 5.95 -8.85 -3.66
C TYR A 70 4.51 -9.29 -3.93
N SER A 71 3.71 -8.40 -4.53
CA SER A 71 2.36 -8.72 -4.99
C SER A 71 1.99 -7.92 -6.22
N VAL A 72 1.08 -8.46 -7.03
CA VAL A 72 0.58 -7.82 -8.24
C VAL A 72 -0.91 -7.53 -8.07
N HIS A 73 -1.32 -6.30 -8.39
CA HIS A 73 -2.71 -5.85 -8.32
C HIS A 73 -3.18 -5.34 -9.68
N VAL A 74 -4.32 -5.82 -10.14
CA VAL A 74 -5.00 -5.26 -11.32
C VAL A 74 -5.73 -4.00 -10.88
N LEU A 75 -5.43 -2.89 -11.52
CA LEU A 75 -6.09 -1.60 -11.29
C LEU A 75 -7.22 -1.40 -12.32
N PRO A 76 -8.18 -0.50 -12.07
CA PRO A 76 -9.20 -0.15 -13.05
C PRO A 76 -8.56 0.28 -14.37
N SER A 77 -9.13 -0.10 -15.52
CA SER A 77 -8.63 0.36 -16.81
C SER A 77 -8.81 1.88 -16.96
N THR A 78 -7.90 2.52 -17.68
CA THR A 78 -7.96 3.96 -17.99
C THR A 78 -7.56 4.19 -19.43
N ASN A 79 -8.32 5.01 -20.15
CA ASN A 79 -8.07 5.35 -21.55
C ASN A 79 -7.86 4.13 -22.47
N GLY A 80 -8.56 3.02 -22.19
CA GLY A 80 -8.44 1.78 -22.98
C GLY A 80 -7.26 0.88 -22.60
N TYR A 81 -6.41 1.30 -21.65
CA TYR A 81 -5.29 0.49 -21.16
C TYR A 81 -5.69 -0.34 -19.95
N HIS A 82 -5.24 -1.59 -19.92
CA HIS A 82 -5.20 -2.36 -18.69
C HIS A 82 -4.13 -1.77 -17.77
N GLN A 83 -4.36 -1.80 -16.47
CA GLN A 83 -3.43 -1.21 -15.51
C GLN A 83 -3.04 -2.25 -14.47
N VAL A 84 -1.75 -2.36 -14.20
CA VAL A 84 -1.20 -3.32 -13.24
C VAL A 84 -0.23 -2.60 -12.29
N LEU A 85 -0.38 -2.87 -10.99
CA LEU A 85 0.52 -2.38 -9.94
C LEU A 85 1.37 -3.54 -9.41
N HIS A 86 2.67 -3.42 -9.57
CA HIS A 86 3.71 -4.23 -8.96
C HIS A 86 4.09 -3.59 -7.62
N LEU A 87 3.78 -4.28 -6.52
CA LEU A 87 3.87 -3.71 -5.18
C LEU A 87 4.85 -4.49 -4.30
N ASP A 88 5.87 -3.79 -3.83
CA ASP A 88 6.80 -4.26 -2.81
C ASP A 88 6.34 -3.80 -1.42
N LYS A 89 5.82 -4.72 -0.63
CA LYS A 89 5.36 -4.47 0.74
C LYS A 89 6.46 -4.78 1.75
N LYS A 90 6.85 -3.81 2.56
CA LYS A 90 7.76 -4.05 3.69
C LYS A 90 7.01 -4.79 4.80
N ARG A 91 7.61 -5.90 5.25
CA ARG A 91 7.13 -6.71 6.36
C ARG A 91 7.94 -6.38 7.60
N TYR A 92 7.25 -6.18 8.72
CA TYR A 92 7.87 -5.92 10.01
C TYR A 92 7.61 -7.06 10.97
N LYS A 93 8.55 -7.33 11.87
CA LYS A 93 8.41 -8.37 12.88
C LYS A 93 8.44 -7.76 14.27
N CYS A 94 7.57 -8.27 15.13
CA CYS A 94 7.50 -7.89 16.53
C CYS A 94 8.60 -8.59 17.33
N ASN A 95 9.35 -7.82 18.10
CA ASN A 95 10.38 -8.34 18.99
C ASN A 95 9.80 -9.25 20.10
N GLY A 96 8.64 -8.91 20.65
CA GLY A 96 8.02 -9.68 21.74
C GLY A 96 7.33 -10.97 21.27
N LEU A 97 6.49 -10.87 20.25
CA LEU A 97 5.61 -11.97 19.82
C LEU A 97 6.14 -12.77 18.63
N ARG A 98 7.24 -12.34 18.00
CA ARG A 98 7.78 -12.90 16.73
C ARG A 98 6.76 -12.97 15.58
N ARG A 99 5.64 -12.26 15.69
CA ARG A 99 4.62 -12.13 14.63
C ARG A 99 5.06 -11.13 13.57
N THR A 100 4.70 -11.44 12.33
CA THR A 100 4.91 -10.56 11.18
C THR A 100 3.69 -9.70 10.96
N VAL A 101 3.92 -8.42 10.71
CA VAL A 101 2.93 -7.39 10.40
C VAL A 101 3.24 -6.85 9.02
N VAL A 102 2.23 -6.76 8.18
CA VAL A 102 2.34 -6.21 6.83
C VAL A 102 1.16 -5.27 6.63
N ALA A 103 1.42 -4.05 6.18
CA ALA A 103 0.35 -3.17 5.74
C ALA A 103 -0.31 -3.82 4.51
N HIS A 104 -1.62 -4.04 4.59
CA HIS A 104 -2.37 -4.67 3.52
C HIS A 104 -3.17 -3.62 2.76
N PRO A 105 -2.99 -3.50 1.44
CA PRO A 105 -3.90 -2.73 0.62
C PRO A 105 -5.21 -3.52 0.46
N MET A 106 -6.34 -2.90 0.80
CA MET A 106 -7.68 -3.41 0.61
C MET A 106 -8.29 -2.81 -0.66
N ILE A 107 -8.89 -3.66 -1.50
CA ILE A 107 -9.64 -3.24 -2.68
C ILE A 107 -11.11 -3.06 -2.25
N TYR A 108 -11.61 -1.83 -2.27
CA TYR A 108 -13.02 -1.50 -2.09
C TYR A 108 -13.60 -1.06 -3.44
N GLY A 109 -14.26 -1.99 -4.14
CA GLY A 109 -14.77 -1.74 -5.49
C GLY A 109 -13.62 -1.48 -6.46
N THR A 110 -13.54 -0.28 -7.03
CA THR A 110 -12.46 0.17 -7.92
C THR A 110 -11.32 0.92 -7.18
N ILE A 111 -11.43 1.11 -5.86
CA ILE A 111 -10.48 1.92 -5.09
C ILE A 111 -9.61 0.99 -4.25
N LEU A 112 -8.29 1.05 -4.43
CA LEU A 112 -7.34 0.40 -3.54
C LEU A 112 -6.96 1.40 -2.42
N LYS A 113 -7.38 1.08 -1.20
CA LYS A 113 -7.04 1.83 0.03
C LYS A 113 -6.08 1.03 0.87
N LEU A 114 -5.11 1.66 1.52
CA LEU A 114 -4.36 0.96 2.53
C LEU A 114 -5.20 0.82 3.79
N HIS A 115 -5.26 -0.39 4.34
CA HIS A 115 -5.65 -0.55 5.72
C HIS A 115 -4.37 -0.66 6.55
N ALA A 116 -3.92 0.50 7.04
CA ALA A 116 -2.85 0.54 8.02
C ALA A 116 -3.41 -0.02 9.34
N LEU A 117 -2.72 -1.01 9.90
CA LEU A 117 -2.99 -1.49 11.24
C LEU A 117 -2.50 -0.43 12.23
N TYR A 118 -3.39 0.45 12.66
CA TYR A 118 -3.11 1.42 13.70
C TYR A 118 -3.10 0.74 15.07
N CYS A 119 -2.06 1.01 15.84
CA CYS A 119 -2.06 0.73 17.27
C CYS A 119 -2.99 1.75 17.96
N PHE A 120 -4.14 1.29 18.47
CA PHE A 120 -4.80 2.04 19.53
C PHE A 120 -3.96 1.86 20.80
N LYS A 121 -3.21 2.91 21.19
CA LYS A 121 -2.64 2.96 22.53
C LYS A 121 -3.80 2.91 23.51
N TYR A 122 -4.02 1.77 24.17
CA TYR A 122 -4.74 1.76 25.43
C TYR A 122 -3.84 2.47 26.45
N SER A 123 -3.90 3.79 26.46
CA SER A 123 -3.52 4.55 27.64
C SER A 123 -4.62 4.28 28.65
N THR A 124 -4.27 3.63 29.75
CA THR A 124 -5.14 3.53 30.92
C THR A 124 -5.48 4.94 31.40
N SER A 125 -6.61 5.45 30.97
CA SER A 125 -7.46 6.35 31.72
C SER A 125 -8.85 6.24 31.12
N HIS A 126 -9.80 5.93 31.99
CA HIS A 126 -11.23 6.02 31.72
C HIS A 126 -11.52 7.32 30.96
N ASP A 127 -12.12 7.25 29.77
CA ASP A 127 -13.24 8.11 29.41
C ASP A 127 -13.91 7.64 28.11
N LEU A 128 -15.23 7.56 28.19
CA LEU A 128 -16.19 7.20 27.17
C LEU A 128 -16.21 8.23 26.05
N ILE A 129 -16.14 7.83 24.77
CA ILE A 129 -16.96 8.45 23.71
C ILE A 129 -17.44 7.37 22.72
N SER A 130 -18.76 7.37 22.60
CA SER A 130 -19.71 6.52 21.87
C SER A 130 -19.49 6.42 20.36
N GLN A 131 -19.80 5.25 19.78
CA GLN A 131 -20.09 5.11 18.35
C GLN A 131 -21.54 5.52 18.06
N PRO A 132 -21.85 6.07 16.86
CA PRO A 132 -23.22 6.44 16.51
C PRO A 132 -24.04 5.20 16.10
N SER A 133 -25.24 5.11 16.66
CA SER A 133 -26.44 4.47 16.10
C SER A 133 -27.62 5.31 16.55
#